data_AF-A0AAJ5K6W9-F1
#
_entry.id   AF-A0AAJ5K6W9-F1
#
_cell.length_a   1.000
_cell.length_b   1.000
_cell.length_c   1.000
_cell.angle_alpha   90.00
_cell.angle_beta   90.00
_cell.angle_gamma   90.00
#
_symmetry.space_group_name_H-M   'P 1'
#
loop_
_entity.id
_entity.type
_entity.pdbx_description
1 polymer ?
#
loop_
_entity_poly.entity_id
_entity_poly.type
_entity_poly.pdbx_seq_one_letter_code
_entity_poly.pdbx_strand_id
1 'polypeptide(L)'
;MLYRRQRKLSPLLVTAAALVGLALGFVAGRATAPEPTLASLVGPEVEHVRQASGALEIVPLEYARAQQGNTSSLAAARSAARQAQSELDAATLLRQLNPGGFREAQAALVALTSAIDAHRSADVVQADATRAQAALRELQAIGTP
;
A
#
# COMPACT_ATOMS: atom_id res chain seq x y z
N MET A 1 -29.83 62.55 8.21
CA MET A 1 -28.45 62.03 8.30
C MET A 1 -28.41 60.93 9.37
N LEU A 2 -28.33 59.67 8.97
CA LEU A 2 -28.32 58.51 9.89
C LEU A 2 -26.86 58.14 10.20
N TYR A 3 -26.39 58.48 11.40
CA TYR A 3 -25.05 58.14 11.87
C TYR A 3 -25.00 56.65 12.25
N ARG A 4 -24.46 55.81 11.36
CA ARG A 4 -24.30 54.37 11.59
C ARG A 4 -23.16 54.15 12.58
N ARG A 5 -23.52 53.92 13.85
CA ARG A 5 -22.58 53.68 14.97
C ARG A 5 -21.86 52.34 14.74
N GLN A 6 -20.67 52.37 14.12
CA GLN A 6 -19.80 51.19 14.01
C GLN A 6 -19.37 50.76 15.42
N ARG A 7 -20.00 49.69 15.93
CA ARG A 7 -19.54 49.02 17.16
C ARG A 7 -18.18 48.40 16.85
N LYS A 8 -17.12 48.93 17.46
CA LYS A 8 -15.79 48.29 17.45
C LYS A 8 -15.90 47.00 18.27
N LEU A 9 -16.09 45.88 17.58
CA LEU A 9 -16.00 44.55 18.18
C LEU A 9 -14.58 44.41 18.75
N SER A 10 -14.49 44.20 20.06
CA SER A 10 -13.21 44.02 20.74
C SER A 10 -12.51 42.80 20.12
N PRO A 11 -11.25 42.94 19.64
CA PRO A 11 -10.54 41.84 18.99
C PRO A 11 -10.44 40.61 19.90
N LEU A 12 -10.37 40.83 21.22
CA LEU A 12 -10.37 39.78 22.26
C LEU A 12 -11.63 38.89 22.22
N LEU A 13 -12.80 39.46 21.95
CA LEU A 13 -14.06 38.71 21.86
C LEU A 13 -14.11 37.86 20.58
N VAL A 14 -13.53 38.36 19.48
CA VAL A 14 -13.44 37.62 18.21
C VAL A 14 -12.50 36.43 18.37
N THR A 15 -11.34 36.62 19.01
CA THR A 15 -10.39 35.53 19.27
C THR A 15 -10.97 34.48 20.21
N ALA A 16 -11.67 34.90 21.28
CA ALA A 16 -12.33 33.97 22.19
C ALA A 16 -13.41 33.15 21.48
N ALA A 17 -14.25 33.78 20.66
CA ALA A 17 -15.27 33.07 19.88
C ALA A 17 -14.66 32.09 18.86
N ALA A 18 -13.54 32.47 18.22
CA ALA A 18 -12.83 31.60 17.27
C ALA A 18 -12.22 30.37 17.97
N LEU A 19 -11.62 30.55 19.16
CA LEU A 19 -11.07 29.44 19.94
C LEU A 19 -12.16 28.49 20.44
N VAL A 20 -13.29 29.03 20.88
CA VAL A 20 -14.45 28.21 21.27
C VAL A 20 -15.02 27.45 20.08
N GLY A 21 -15.12 28.08 18.90
CA GLY A 21 -15.54 27.42 17.67
C GLY A 21 -14.60 26.29 17.24
N LEU A 22 -13.28 26.51 17.35
CA LEU A 22 -12.27 25.47 17.08
C LEU A 22 -12.33 24.32 18.09
N ALA A 23 -12.47 24.61 19.38
CA ALA A 23 -12.56 23.60 20.41
C ALA A 23 -13.84 22.75 20.26
N LEU A 24 -14.97 23.40 19.98
CA LEU A 24 -16.24 22.71 19.72
C LEU A 24 -16.20 21.88 18.44
N GLY A 25 -15.63 22.43 17.35
CA GLY A 25 -15.42 21.70 16.10
C GLY A 25 -14.50 20.49 16.26
N PHE A 26 -13.44 20.63 17.07
CA PHE A 26 -12.51 19.55 17.38
C PHE A 26 -13.18 18.44 18.22
N VAL A 27 -13.89 18.80 19.29
CA VAL A 27 -14.58 17.82 20.16
C VAL A 27 -15.72 17.13 19.42
N ALA A 28 -16.53 17.87 18.67
CA ALA A 28 -17.59 17.30 17.84
C ALA A 28 -17.00 16.37 16.77
N GLY A 29 -15.96 16.80 16.06
CA GLY A 29 -15.26 15.98 15.07
C GLY A 29 -14.67 14.70 15.66
N ARG A 30 -14.16 14.76 16.89
CA ARG A 30 -13.59 13.59 17.60
C ARG A 30 -14.66 12.64 18.14
N ALA A 31 -15.83 13.15 18.51
CA ALA A 31 -16.97 12.34 18.97
C ALA A 31 -17.72 11.67 17.82
N THR A 32 -17.69 12.24 16.61
CA THR A 32 -18.30 11.65 15.41
C THR A 32 -17.32 10.86 14.55
N ALA A 33 -16.02 10.91 14.86
CA ALA A 33 -15.03 10.09 14.18
C ALA A 33 -15.27 8.61 14.55
N PRO A 34 -15.42 7.70 13.58
CA PRO A 34 -15.41 6.27 13.86
C PRO A 34 -14.11 5.93 14.60
N GLU A 35 -14.19 5.14 15.68
CA GLU A 35 -12.96 4.64 16.31
C GLU A 35 -12.16 3.84 15.27
N PRO A 36 -10.86 4.13 15.10
CA PRO A 36 -10.05 3.37 14.15
C PRO A 36 -9.99 1.93 14.63
N THR A 37 -10.65 1.04 13.91
CA THR A 37 -10.55 -0.40 14.14
C THR A 37 -9.21 -0.89 13.60
N LEU A 38 -8.62 -1.95 14.18
CA LEU A 38 -7.39 -2.55 13.65
C LEU A 38 -7.52 -2.91 12.16
N ALA A 39 -8.71 -3.34 11.73
CA ALA A 39 -9.03 -3.59 10.32
C ALA A 39 -8.89 -2.32 9.43
N SER A 40 -9.27 -1.14 9.94
CA SER A 40 -9.12 0.13 9.19
C SER A 40 -7.66 0.58 9.05
N LEU A 41 -6.78 0.16 9.97
CA LEU A 41 -5.34 0.44 9.91
C LEU A 41 -4.60 -0.52 8.99
N VAL A 42 -5.01 -1.79 8.96
CA VAL A 42 -4.37 -2.86 8.17
C VAL A 42 -4.92 -2.95 6.75
N GLY A 43 -6.15 -2.47 6.50
CA GLY A 43 -6.80 -2.50 5.18
C GLY A 43 -5.97 -1.94 4.02
N PRO A 44 -5.39 -0.72 4.12
CA PRO A 44 -4.55 -0.15 3.06
C PRO A 44 -3.32 -1.00 2.76
N GLU A 45 -2.77 -1.66 3.77
CA GLU A 45 -1.56 -2.47 3.66
C GLU A 45 -1.84 -3.81 2.97
N VAL A 46 -2.97 -4.43 3.31
CA VAL A 46 -3.47 -5.64 2.64
C VAL A 46 -3.77 -5.34 1.17
N GLU A 47 -4.27 -4.14 0.88
CA GLU A 47 -4.50 -3.71 -0.50
C GLU A 47 -3.19 -3.61 -1.29
N HIS A 48 -2.12 -3.05 -0.72
CA HIS A 48 -0.79 -3.07 -1.34
C HIS A 48 -0.31 -4.50 -1.59
N VAL A 49 -0.46 -5.42 -0.62
CA VAL A 49 -0.07 -6.83 -0.81
C VAL A 49 -0.96 -7.52 -1.87
N ARG A 50 -2.23 -7.13 -2.00
CA ARG A 50 -3.13 -7.61 -3.06
C ARG A 50 -2.66 -7.13 -4.44
N GLN A 51 -2.29 -5.86 -4.55
CA GLN A 51 -1.73 -5.28 -5.78
C GLN A 51 -0.40 -5.93 -6.15
N ALA A 52 0.46 -6.19 -5.16
CA ALA A 52 1.69 -6.95 -5.36
C ALA A 52 1.43 -8.34 -5.93
N SER A 53 0.48 -9.06 -5.34
CA SER A 53 0.07 -10.39 -5.83
C SER A 53 -0.49 -10.34 -7.25
N GLY A 54 -1.35 -9.36 -7.55
CA GLY A 54 -1.94 -9.18 -8.88
C GLY A 54 -0.89 -8.85 -9.94
N ALA A 55 0.11 -8.02 -9.61
CA ALA A 55 1.23 -7.75 -10.49
C ALA A 55 2.04 -9.02 -10.83
N LEU A 56 2.14 -9.99 -9.91
CA LEU A 56 2.85 -11.24 -10.18
C LEU A 56 2.12 -12.20 -11.12
N GLU A 57 0.81 -12.09 -11.29
CA GLU A 57 0.02 -13.02 -12.12
C GLU A 57 0.47 -13.03 -13.59
N ILE A 58 0.96 -11.89 -14.08
CA ILE A 58 1.38 -11.74 -15.48
C ILE A 58 2.85 -12.14 -15.71
N VAL A 59 3.67 -12.23 -14.66
CA VAL A 59 5.12 -12.43 -14.77
C VAL A 59 5.48 -13.73 -15.49
N PRO A 60 4.94 -14.91 -15.12
CA PRO A 60 5.32 -16.15 -15.79
C PRO A 60 4.85 -16.20 -17.24
N LEU A 61 3.68 -15.64 -17.52
CA LEU A 61 3.11 -15.58 -18.86
C LEU A 61 3.99 -14.73 -19.80
N GLU A 62 4.33 -13.52 -19.38
CA GLU A 62 5.18 -12.63 -20.17
C GLU A 62 6.61 -13.15 -20.26
N TYR A 63 7.14 -13.74 -19.20
CA TYR A 63 8.46 -14.36 -19.26
C TYR A 63 8.50 -15.54 -20.25
N ALA A 64 7.47 -16.38 -20.27
CA ALA A 64 7.37 -17.47 -21.25
C ALA A 64 7.25 -16.95 -22.70
N ARG A 65 6.46 -15.89 -22.93
CA ARG A 65 6.40 -15.21 -24.25
C ARG A 65 7.74 -14.62 -24.66
N ALA A 66 8.51 -14.10 -23.71
CA ALA A 66 9.85 -13.59 -23.98
C ALA A 66 10.81 -14.70 -24.45
N GLN A 67 10.73 -15.87 -23.83
CA GLN A 67 11.51 -17.05 -24.24
C GLN A 67 11.10 -17.56 -25.63
N GLN A 68 9.88 -17.26 -26.09
CA GLN A 68 9.41 -17.57 -27.46
C GLN A 68 9.81 -16.50 -28.49
N GLY A 69 10.58 -15.48 -28.10
CA GLY A 69 11.12 -14.46 -29.01
C GLY A 69 10.43 -13.09 -28.91
N ASN A 70 9.46 -12.88 -28.02
CA ASN A 70 8.85 -11.56 -27.82
C ASN A 70 9.69 -10.71 -26.84
N THR A 71 10.59 -9.90 -27.37
CA THR A 71 11.51 -9.08 -26.57
C THR A 71 10.81 -8.08 -25.66
N SER A 72 9.62 -7.58 -26.03
CA SER A 72 8.84 -6.65 -25.19
C SER A 72 8.29 -7.31 -23.92
N SER A 73 8.01 -8.61 -23.98
CA SER A 73 7.46 -9.37 -22.85
C SER A 73 8.45 -9.53 -21.70
N LEU A 74 9.77 -9.53 -21.95
CA LEU A 74 10.76 -9.58 -20.87
C LEU A 74 10.73 -8.29 -20.04
N ALA A 75 10.59 -7.14 -20.71
CA ALA A 75 10.47 -5.85 -20.04
C ALA A 75 9.17 -5.78 -19.22
N ALA A 76 8.06 -6.30 -19.75
CA ALA A 76 6.80 -6.42 -19.01
C ALA A 76 6.95 -7.30 -17.75
N ALA A 77 7.56 -8.49 -17.87
CA ALA A 77 7.81 -9.37 -16.73
C ALA A 77 8.67 -8.70 -15.64
N ARG A 78 9.75 -8.00 -16.04
CA ARG A 78 10.58 -7.22 -15.11
C ARG A 78 9.81 -6.08 -14.45
N SER A 79 9.03 -5.34 -15.22
CA SER A 79 8.23 -4.21 -14.71
C SER A 79 7.21 -4.68 -13.69
N ALA A 80 6.54 -5.80 -13.96
CA ALA A 80 5.56 -6.41 -13.06
C ALA A 80 6.20 -6.91 -11.76
N ALA A 81 7.37 -7.57 -11.83
CA ALA A 81 8.12 -7.98 -10.63
C ALA A 81 8.57 -6.77 -9.77
N ARG A 82 9.02 -5.69 -10.41
CA ARG A 82 9.39 -4.43 -9.72
C ARG A 82 8.19 -3.74 -9.11
N GLN A 83 7.05 -3.74 -9.79
CA GLN A 83 5.81 -3.21 -9.23
C GLN A 83 5.42 -3.99 -7.98
N ALA A 84 5.48 -5.33 -8.02
CA ALA A 84 5.20 -6.15 -6.84
C ALA A 84 6.14 -5.84 -5.65
N GLN A 85 7.42 -5.58 -5.91
CA GLN A 85 8.36 -5.11 -4.87
C GLN A 85 7.98 -3.74 -4.31
N SER A 86 7.66 -2.79 -5.18
CA SER A 86 7.25 -1.43 -4.77
C SER A 86 5.99 -1.46 -3.90
N GLU A 87 5.01 -2.29 -4.26
CA GLU A 87 3.78 -2.44 -3.48
C GLU A 87 4.06 -3.11 -2.12
N LEU A 88 4.91 -4.16 -2.08
CA LEU A 88 5.31 -4.76 -0.80
C LEU A 88 6.08 -3.75 0.09
N ASP A 89 6.95 -2.93 -0.49
CA ASP A 89 7.69 -1.91 0.26
C ASP A 89 6.80 -0.78 0.78
N ALA A 90 5.69 -0.49 0.10
CA ALA A 90 4.65 0.44 0.57
C ALA A 90 3.89 -0.11 1.79
N ALA A 91 3.83 -1.43 1.96
CA ALA A 91 3.20 -2.10 3.10
C ALA A 91 4.08 -2.07 4.37
N THR A 92 4.36 -0.85 4.86
CA THR A 92 5.27 -0.60 5.98
C THR A 92 4.75 -1.08 7.35
N LEU A 93 3.44 -1.10 7.56
CA LEU A 93 2.84 -1.56 8.81
C LEU A 93 2.92 -3.08 8.92
N LEU A 94 2.76 -3.82 7.81
CA LEU A 94 2.90 -5.27 7.81
C LEU A 94 4.32 -5.73 8.18
N ARG A 95 5.34 -4.91 7.86
CA ARG A 95 6.71 -5.15 8.34
C ARG A 95 6.81 -5.15 9.87
N GLN A 96 5.98 -4.36 10.55
CA GLN A 96 5.94 -4.29 12.01
C GLN A 96 5.06 -5.38 12.62
N LEU A 97 3.92 -5.70 11.98
CA LEU A 97 2.94 -6.67 12.48
C LEU A 97 3.38 -8.13 12.25
N ASN A 98 3.99 -8.44 11.10
CA ASN A 98 4.54 -9.75 10.79
C ASN A 98 5.91 -9.63 10.08
N PRO A 99 6.98 -9.36 10.85
CA PRO A 99 8.33 -9.22 10.29
C PRO A 99 8.86 -10.51 9.66
N GLY A 100 8.36 -11.68 10.10
CA GLY A 100 8.70 -12.98 9.53
C GLY A 100 8.18 -13.11 8.10
N GLY A 101 6.87 -13.02 7.94
CA GLY A 101 6.20 -13.10 6.64
C GLY A 101 6.64 -12.00 5.67
N PHE A 102 6.90 -10.78 6.18
CA PHE A 102 7.41 -9.68 5.34
C PHE A 102 8.77 -10.03 4.73
N ARG A 103 9.70 -10.56 5.54
CA ARG A 103 11.03 -10.97 5.06
C ARG A 103 10.94 -12.13 4.09
N GLU A 104 10.02 -13.07 4.31
CA GLU A 104 9.81 -14.21 3.42
C GLU A 104 9.27 -13.76 2.06
N ALA A 105 8.24 -12.90 2.04
CA ALA A 105 7.71 -12.33 0.81
C ALA A 105 8.77 -11.50 0.06
N GLN A 106 9.56 -10.70 0.78
CA GLN A 106 10.64 -9.92 0.18
C GLN A 106 11.72 -10.82 -0.41
N ALA A 107 12.15 -11.85 0.31
CA ALA A 107 13.13 -12.81 -0.17
C ALA A 107 12.63 -13.56 -1.42
N ALA A 108 11.36 -13.96 -1.45
CA ALA A 108 10.76 -14.62 -2.60
C ALA A 108 10.68 -13.69 -3.83
N LEU A 109 10.30 -12.42 -3.66
CA LEU A 109 10.31 -11.42 -4.74
C LEU A 109 11.71 -11.11 -5.26
N VAL A 110 12.72 -11.07 -4.38
CA VAL A 110 14.13 -10.89 -4.77
C VAL A 110 14.62 -12.10 -5.55
N ALA A 111 14.29 -13.33 -5.14
CA ALA A 111 14.63 -14.55 -5.87
C ALA A 111 14.01 -14.55 -7.27
N LEU A 112 12.72 -14.22 -7.39
CA LEU A 112 12.02 -14.10 -8.67
C LEU A 112 12.69 -13.09 -9.60
N THR A 113 12.96 -11.88 -9.10
CA THR A 113 13.58 -10.82 -9.91
C THR A 113 14.98 -11.22 -10.35
N SER A 114 15.75 -11.86 -9.46
CA SER A 114 17.07 -12.40 -9.78
C SER A 114 17.01 -13.51 -10.84
N ALA A 115 15.99 -14.37 -10.81
CA ALA A 115 15.79 -15.41 -11.82
C ALA A 115 15.48 -14.82 -13.20
N ILE A 116 14.65 -13.77 -13.26
CA ILE A 116 14.34 -13.04 -14.49
C ILE A 116 15.59 -12.32 -15.04
N ASP A 117 16.36 -11.66 -14.19
CA ASP A 117 17.55 -10.91 -14.59
C ASP A 117 18.70 -11.84 -15.02
N ALA A 118 18.84 -13.00 -14.38
CA ALA A 118 19.76 -14.05 -14.77
C ALA A 118 19.28 -14.89 -15.97
N HIS A 119 18.14 -14.55 -16.58
CA HIS A 119 17.53 -15.27 -17.71
C HIS A 119 17.44 -16.78 -17.47
N ARG A 120 17.00 -17.18 -16.26
CA ARG A 120 16.82 -18.60 -15.89
C ARG A 120 15.71 -19.26 -16.71
N SER A 121 15.58 -20.58 -16.61
CA SER A 121 14.50 -21.30 -17.30
C SER A 121 13.11 -20.84 -16.83
N ALA A 122 12.11 -20.98 -17.70
CA ALA A 122 10.73 -20.60 -17.40
C ALA A 122 10.18 -21.35 -16.16
N ASP A 123 10.57 -22.61 -15.95
CA ASP A 123 10.17 -23.40 -14.78
C ASP A 123 10.67 -22.80 -13.46
N VAL A 124 11.90 -22.25 -13.45
CA VAL A 124 12.46 -21.58 -12.26
C VAL A 124 11.69 -20.30 -11.97
N VAL A 125 11.43 -19.48 -12.99
CA VAL A 125 10.65 -18.25 -12.83
C VAL A 125 9.22 -18.55 -12.38
N GLN A 126 8.59 -19.59 -12.91
CA GLN A 126 7.27 -20.05 -12.47
C GLN A 126 7.26 -20.51 -11.01
N ALA A 127 8.27 -21.28 -10.59
CA ALA A 127 8.41 -21.74 -9.21
C ALA A 127 8.62 -20.58 -8.24
N ASP A 128 9.49 -19.63 -8.59
CA ASP A 128 9.75 -18.45 -7.76
C ASP A 128 8.56 -17.50 -7.70
N ALA A 129 7.81 -17.34 -8.81
CA ALA A 129 6.57 -16.57 -8.83
C ALA A 129 5.50 -17.20 -7.95
N THR A 130 5.36 -18.53 -8.01
CA THR A 130 4.42 -19.29 -7.15
C THR A 130 4.78 -19.12 -5.67
N ARG A 131 6.08 -19.21 -5.33
CA ARG A 131 6.56 -18.99 -3.97
C ARG A 131 6.28 -17.56 -3.48
N ALA A 132 6.55 -16.56 -4.32
CA ALA A 132 6.28 -15.17 -3.99
C ALA A 132 4.78 -14.91 -3.79
N GLN A 133 3.92 -15.47 -4.65
CA GLN A 133 2.47 -15.39 -4.49
C GLN A 133 1.98 -16.07 -3.19
N ALA A 134 2.55 -17.22 -2.82
CA ALA A 134 2.20 -17.90 -1.57
C ALA A 134 2.55 -17.03 -0.35
N ALA A 135 3.77 -16.49 -0.29
CA ALA A 135 4.20 -15.62 0.80
C ALA A 135 3.36 -14.33 0.89
N LEU A 136 2.97 -13.73 -0.24
CA LEU A 136 2.08 -12.57 -0.26
C LEU A 136 0.65 -12.92 0.21
N ARG A 137 0.13 -14.11 -0.09
CA ARG A 137 -1.19 -14.55 0.42
C ARG A 137 -1.18 -14.74 1.94
N GLU A 138 -0.10 -15.27 2.49
CA GLU A 138 0.06 -15.40 3.95
C GLU A 138 0.08 -14.02 4.63
N LEU A 139 0.70 -13.02 4.00
CA LEU A 139 0.65 -11.64 4.48
C LEU A 139 -0.75 -11.02 4.39
N GLN A 140 -1.52 -11.31 3.34
CA GLN A 140 -2.90 -10.84 3.21
C GLN A 140 -3.81 -11.42 4.29
N ALA A 141 -3.59 -12.68 4.68
CA ALA A 141 -4.39 -13.37 5.70
C ALA A 141 -4.34 -12.69 7.09
N ILE A 142 -3.35 -11.84 7.34
CA ILE A 142 -3.25 -11.04 8.60
C ILE A 142 -4.37 -10.00 8.69
N GLY A 143 -4.87 -9.52 7.54
CA GLY A 143 -5.91 -8.50 7.46
C GLY A 143 -7.34 -9.03 7.41
N THR A 144 -7.53 -10.35 7.32
CA THR A 144 -8.84 -11.00 7.31
C THR A 144 -9.15 -11.55 8.71
N PRO A 145 -10.24 -11.12 9.37
CA PRO A 145 -10.67 -11.66 10.66
C PRO A 145 -11.18 -13.10 10.57
#